data_AF-A0A5C6MH56-F1
#
_entry.id   AF-A0A5C6MH56-F1
#
_cell.length_a   1.000
_cell.length_b   1.000
_cell.length_c   1.000
_cell.angle_alpha   90.00
_cell.angle_beta   90.00
_cell.angle_gamma   90.00
#
_symmetry.space_group_name_H-M   'P 1'
#
loop_
_entity.id
_entity.type
_entity.pdbx_description
1 polymer ?
#
loop_
_entity_poly.entity_id
_entity_poly.type
_entity_poly.pdbx_seq_one_letter_code
_entity_poly.pdbx_strand_id
1 'polypeptide(L)'
;NDAQFNVAYYCNVLVDSTGLCYWSPPAIFRSSCSISIKYFPFDWQNCTLKFTSNAKEIRLLLKEDILNETKWTVEWISIDPASFTENGEWEIIHRPAKRNTYKHIPMESNKHQDITFYLVIRRKPLFYVVNIIIPCVLISFLASLVYYLPADSGEKMTLSISVLLAQYLMFIMVVVTVVVLNCVVVLNLHFRTPSTHVMSEWTKQSGRGAI
;
A
#
# COMPACT_ATOMS: atom_id res chain seq x y z
N ASN A 1 18.83 -0.77 3.16
CA ASN A 1 19.64 0.46 3.15
C ASN A 1 19.35 1.33 1.90
N ASP A 2 18.19 1.20 1.25
CA ASP A 2 17.94 1.89 -0.03
C ASP A 2 17.31 3.27 0.21
N ALA A 3 18.12 4.17 0.75
CA ALA A 3 17.72 5.55 1.00
C ALA A 3 17.92 6.38 -0.29
N GLN A 4 17.17 6.05 -1.35
CA GLN A 4 17.19 6.78 -2.62
C GLN A 4 16.28 8.01 -2.53
N PHE A 5 16.85 9.11 -2.04
CA PHE A 5 16.15 10.39 -1.91
C PHE A 5 16.21 11.25 -3.18
N ASN A 6 17.07 10.87 -4.13
CA ASN A 6 17.32 11.63 -5.34
C ASN A 6 16.57 11.04 -6.54
N VAL A 7 16.40 11.87 -7.56
CA VAL A 7 15.83 11.48 -8.85
C VAL A 7 16.67 10.39 -9.52
N ALA A 8 16.04 9.59 -10.37
CA ALA A 8 16.74 8.48 -11.03
C ALA A 8 17.68 8.99 -12.15
N TYR A 9 17.30 10.08 -12.82
CA TYR A 9 18.08 10.69 -13.89
C TYR A 9 18.03 12.21 -13.80
N TYR A 10 19.20 12.85 -13.87
CA TYR A 10 19.34 14.30 -13.93
C TYR A 10 19.23 14.76 -15.37
N CYS A 11 18.03 15.14 -15.79
CA CYS A 11 17.79 15.70 -17.12
C CYS A 11 18.17 17.19 -17.17
N ASN A 12 18.30 17.72 -18.38
CA ASN A 12 18.50 19.14 -18.63
C ASN A 12 17.32 19.97 -18.09
N VAL A 13 17.63 21.21 -17.72
CA VAL A 13 16.66 22.22 -17.30
C VAL A 13 16.33 23.09 -18.52
N LEU A 14 15.05 23.29 -18.79
CA LEU A 14 14.57 24.21 -19.82
C LEU A 14 14.44 25.60 -19.21
N VAL A 15 15.11 26.59 -19.77
CA VAL A 15 15.09 27.97 -19.27
C VAL A 15 14.36 28.84 -20.28
N ASP A 16 13.29 29.48 -19.83
CA ASP A 16 12.53 30.44 -20.62
C ASP A 16 13.17 31.84 -20.56
N SER A 17 12.90 32.66 -21.57
CA SER A 17 13.34 34.06 -21.71
C SER A 17 12.92 34.96 -20.53
N THR A 18 11.86 34.58 -19.82
CA THR A 18 11.37 35.24 -18.60
C THR A 18 12.21 34.93 -17.36
N GLY A 19 13.17 34.00 -17.46
CA GLY A 19 13.97 33.49 -16.35
C GLY A 19 13.32 32.32 -15.60
N LEU A 20 12.18 31.81 -16.10
CA LEU A 20 11.52 30.65 -15.52
C LEU A 20 12.24 29.35 -15.93
N CYS A 21 12.58 28.51 -14.94
CA CYS A 21 13.27 27.24 -15.16
C CYS A 21 12.32 26.05 -14.96
N TYR A 22 12.20 25.19 -15.96
CA TYR A 22 11.43 23.95 -15.92
C TYR A 22 12.37 22.74 -15.83
N TRP A 23 12.16 21.90 -14.82
CA TRP A 23 12.93 20.68 -14.60
C TRP A 23 11.99 19.51 -14.30
N SER A 24 12.02 18.47 -15.15
CA SER A 24 11.12 17.31 -15.05
C SER A 24 11.89 15.98 -15.13
N PRO A 25 12.71 15.65 -14.11
CA PRO A 25 13.48 14.42 -14.08
C PRO A 25 12.60 13.19 -13.80
N PRO A 26 12.84 12.05 -14.48
CA PRO A 26 12.17 10.81 -14.12
C PRO A 26 12.76 10.26 -12.81
N ALA A 27 11.91 9.69 -11.97
CA ALA A 27 12.32 9.14 -10.69
C ALA A 27 11.55 7.87 -10.35
N ILE A 28 12.24 6.94 -9.69
CA ILE A 28 11.66 5.71 -9.14
C ILE A 28 11.79 5.83 -7.62
N PHE A 29 10.65 6.06 -6.95
CA PHE A 29 10.61 6.18 -5.51
C PHE A 29 10.09 4.90 -4.86
N ARG A 30 10.80 4.43 -3.83
CA ARG A 30 10.35 3.35 -2.96
C ARG A 30 9.87 3.94 -1.64
N SER A 31 8.56 4.12 -1.49
CA SER A 31 7.96 4.61 -0.24
C SER A 31 7.54 3.45 0.66
N SER A 32 7.77 3.56 1.96
CA SER A 32 7.21 2.63 2.95
C SER A 32 5.84 3.13 3.41
N CYS A 33 4.77 2.39 3.13
CA CYS A 33 3.44 2.62 3.70
C CYS A 33 3.00 1.45 4.59
N SER A 34 2.21 1.76 5.62
CA SER A 34 1.63 0.74 6.51
C SER A 34 0.44 0.04 5.85
N ILE A 35 0.46 -1.28 5.85
CA ILE A 35 -0.60 -2.10 5.26
C ILE A 35 -1.66 -2.43 6.32
N SER A 36 -2.94 -2.24 5.98
CA SER A 36 -4.09 -2.64 6.80
C SER A 36 -4.70 -3.95 6.29
N ILE A 37 -4.83 -4.95 7.16
CA ILE A 37 -5.31 -6.31 6.81
C ILE A 37 -6.75 -6.61 7.27
N LYS A 38 -7.50 -5.62 7.76
CA LYS A 38 -8.81 -5.85 8.41
C LYS A 38 -9.87 -6.49 7.50
N TYR A 39 -9.86 -6.13 6.22
CA TYR A 39 -10.87 -6.56 5.24
C TYR A 39 -10.26 -7.33 4.07
N PHE A 40 -9.10 -7.95 4.25
CA PHE A 40 -8.48 -8.76 3.22
C PHE A 40 -9.44 -9.84 2.69
N PRO A 41 -9.56 -10.09 1.38
CA PRO A 41 -8.85 -9.47 0.23
C PRO A 41 -9.54 -8.24 -0.39
N PHE A 42 -10.59 -7.71 0.26
CA PHE A 42 -11.35 -6.52 -0.16
C PHE A 42 -10.81 -5.24 0.52
N ASP A 43 -9.50 -5.19 0.75
CA ASP A 43 -8.83 -4.11 1.44
C ASP A 43 -8.54 -2.91 0.53
N TRP A 44 -8.47 -1.74 1.17
CA TRP A 44 -7.95 -0.51 0.58
C TRP A 44 -6.76 -0.05 1.42
N GLN A 45 -5.77 0.51 0.75
CA GLN A 45 -4.52 0.99 1.34
C GLN A 45 -4.37 2.49 1.07
N ASN A 46 -3.90 3.23 2.08
CA ASN A 46 -3.60 4.65 1.98
C ASN A 46 -2.10 4.85 2.13
N CYS A 47 -1.41 4.96 1.00
CA CYS A 47 0.04 5.14 0.94
C CYS A 47 0.38 6.61 0.72
N THR A 48 1.43 7.10 1.38
CA THR A 48 1.85 8.50 1.33
C THR A 48 3.25 8.64 0.77
N LEU A 49 3.44 9.56 -0.18
CA LEU A 49 4.73 10.01 -0.66
C LEU A 49 4.96 11.44 -0.17
N LYS A 50 5.93 11.62 0.72
CA LYS A 50 6.25 12.91 1.33
C LYS A 50 7.54 13.46 0.75
N PHE A 51 7.44 14.64 0.14
CA PHE A 51 8.56 15.37 -0.43
C PHE A 51 8.91 16.57 0.45
N THR A 52 10.17 16.65 0.85
CA THR A 52 10.73 17.71 1.69
C THR A 52 11.99 18.25 1.06
N SER A 53 12.24 19.55 1.20
CA SER A 53 13.51 20.16 0.80
C SER A 53 14.45 20.21 1.99
N ASN A 54 15.74 19.94 1.78
CA ASN A 54 16.76 20.13 2.81
C ASN A 54 17.23 21.60 2.94
N ALA A 55 16.86 22.46 1.98
CA ALA A 55 17.22 23.87 2.02
C ALA A 55 16.28 24.64 2.96
N LYS A 56 16.86 25.56 3.75
CA LYS A 56 16.16 26.26 4.83
C LYS A 56 15.24 27.39 4.35
N GLU A 57 15.51 27.98 3.19
CA GLU A 57 14.83 29.20 2.72
C GLU A 57 13.89 28.97 1.52
N ILE A 58 13.75 27.73 1.05
CA ILE A 58 12.94 27.43 -0.14
C ILE A 58 11.48 27.30 0.25
N ARG A 59 10.57 27.98 -0.44
CA ARG A 59 9.13 27.78 -0.32
C ARG A 59 8.65 26.73 -1.33
N LEU A 60 8.11 25.63 -0.83
CA LEU A 60 7.51 24.58 -1.67
C LEU A 60 6.07 24.98 -2.03
N LEU A 61 5.74 24.90 -3.31
CA LEU A 61 4.40 25.18 -3.86
C LEU A 61 3.95 24.02 -4.74
N LEU A 62 2.63 23.79 -4.78
CA LEU A 62 2.04 22.88 -5.77
C LEU A 62 2.05 23.56 -7.14
N LYS A 63 2.02 22.76 -8.21
CA LYS A 63 1.91 23.28 -9.56
C LYS A 63 0.61 24.08 -9.69
N GLU A 64 0.71 25.28 -10.25
CA GLU A 64 -0.44 26.06 -10.69
C GLU A 64 -0.58 25.89 -12.19
N ASP A 65 -1.82 25.71 -12.65
CA ASP A 65 -2.15 25.63 -14.06
C ASP A 65 -3.15 26.74 -14.40
N ILE A 66 -3.13 27.17 -15.67
CA ILE A 66 -3.88 28.34 -16.13
C ILE A 66 -4.87 27.86 -17.19
N LEU A 67 -6.16 27.93 -16.86
CA LEU A 67 -7.24 27.67 -17.81
C LEU A 67 -8.14 28.88 -17.88
N ASN A 68 -8.33 29.46 -19.06
CA ASN A 68 -9.21 30.61 -19.29
C ASN A 68 -8.96 31.77 -18.30
N GLU A 69 -7.69 32.16 -18.13
CA GLU A 69 -7.23 33.22 -17.20
C GLU A 69 -7.44 32.91 -15.70
N THR A 70 -8.12 31.82 -15.36
CA THR A 70 -8.23 31.35 -13.97
C THR A 70 -7.03 30.48 -13.61
N LYS A 71 -6.33 30.86 -12.55
CA LYS A 71 -5.24 30.06 -11.97
C LYS A 71 -5.83 29.07 -10.99
N TRP A 72 -5.51 27.79 -11.15
CA TRP A 72 -5.93 26.74 -10.25
C TRP A 72 -4.73 25.88 -9.83
N THR A 73 -4.71 25.46 -8.56
CA THR A 73 -3.66 24.62 -8.01
C THR A 73 -3.95 23.15 -8.31
N VAL A 74 -2.97 22.43 -8.85
CA VAL A 74 -3.05 21.00 -9.10
C VAL A 74 -2.90 20.26 -7.76
N GLU A 75 -4.04 19.87 -7.17
CA GLU A 75 -4.11 19.15 -5.88
C GLU A 75 -4.22 17.63 -6.06
N TRP A 76 -3.67 17.09 -7.15
CA TRP A 76 -3.68 15.65 -7.42
C TRP A 76 -2.46 15.20 -8.22
N ILE A 77 -2.19 13.90 -8.20
CA ILE A 77 -1.19 13.29 -9.09
C ILE A 77 -1.79 13.25 -10.51
N SER A 78 -1.14 13.94 -11.45
CA SER A 78 -1.49 13.85 -12.87
C SER A 78 -0.94 12.55 -13.45
N ILE A 79 -1.81 11.74 -14.05
CA ILE A 79 -1.48 10.49 -14.71
C ILE A 79 -2.00 10.61 -16.14
N ASP A 80 -1.12 10.43 -17.11
CA ASP A 80 -1.49 10.42 -18.53
C ASP A 80 -2.17 9.07 -18.86
N PRO A 81 -3.45 9.06 -19.30
CA PRO A 81 -4.18 7.82 -19.57
C PRO A 81 -3.63 7.04 -20.78
N ALA A 82 -2.92 7.69 -21.70
CA ALA A 82 -2.39 7.03 -22.90
C ALA A 82 -1.13 6.19 -22.62
N SER A 83 -0.31 6.63 -21.66
CA SER A 83 0.94 5.97 -21.29
C SER A 83 0.86 5.17 -19.99
N PHE A 84 -0.26 5.24 -19.27
CA PHE A 84 -0.45 4.53 -18.02
C PHE A 84 -0.94 3.10 -18.22
N THR A 85 -0.12 2.14 -17.81
CA THR A 85 -0.52 0.74 -17.72
C THR A 85 -1.09 0.46 -16.32
N GLU A 86 -2.34 0.01 -16.25
CA GLU A 86 -2.95 -0.40 -14.98
C GLU A 86 -2.23 -1.60 -14.36
N ASN A 87 -2.17 -1.61 -13.03
CA ASN A 87 -1.67 -2.76 -12.30
C ASN A 87 -2.71 -3.89 -12.29
N GLY A 88 -2.24 -5.14 -12.37
CA GLY A 88 -3.08 -6.34 -12.36
C GLY A 88 -3.69 -6.63 -10.99
N GLU A 89 -3.05 -6.20 -9.91
CA GLU A 89 -3.51 -6.49 -8.54
C GLU A 89 -4.18 -5.29 -7.85
N TRP A 90 -3.78 -4.07 -8.21
CA TRP A 90 -4.21 -2.85 -7.53
C TRP A 90 -4.82 -1.86 -8.51
N GLU A 91 -5.84 -1.15 -8.05
CA GLU A 91 -6.43 -0.02 -8.75
C GLU A 91 -6.32 1.25 -7.92
N ILE A 92 -6.13 2.38 -8.59
CA ILE A 92 -5.99 3.69 -7.95
C ILE A 92 -7.38 4.31 -7.83
N ILE A 93 -7.84 4.53 -6.60
CA ILE A 93 -9.16 5.14 -6.33
C ILE A 93 -9.03 6.65 -6.18
N HIS A 94 -8.11 7.10 -5.32
CA HIS A 94 -7.88 8.52 -5.07
C HIS A 94 -6.39 8.83 -5.09
N ARG A 95 -6.06 10.01 -5.60
CA ARG A 95 -4.67 10.48 -5.75
C ARG A 95 -4.46 11.95 -5.37
N PRO A 96 -4.93 12.43 -4.19
CA PRO A 96 -4.82 13.84 -3.84
C PRO A 96 -3.40 14.23 -3.44
N ALA A 97 -3.07 15.50 -3.66
CA ALA A 97 -1.82 16.12 -3.28
C ALA A 97 -2.12 17.29 -2.34
N LYS A 98 -1.34 17.43 -1.27
CA LYS A 98 -1.52 18.49 -0.30
C LYS A 98 -0.20 19.12 0.11
N ARG A 99 -0.18 20.45 0.19
CA ARG A 99 0.88 21.21 0.85
C ARG A 99 0.59 21.27 2.34
N ASN A 100 1.49 20.73 3.15
CA ASN A 100 1.41 20.79 4.61
C ASN A 100 2.39 21.84 5.14
N THR A 101 1.95 22.65 6.10
CA THR A 101 2.79 23.61 6.81
C THR A 101 2.58 23.46 8.31
N TYR A 102 3.67 23.28 9.05
CA TYR A 102 3.65 23.01 10.48
C TYR A 102 4.08 24.26 11.24
N LYS A 103 3.08 25.04 11.68
CA LYS A 103 3.31 26.31 12.42
C LYS A 103 4.09 26.14 13.72
N HIS A 104 4.08 24.95 14.32
CA HIS A 104 4.81 24.65 15.56
C HIS A 104 6.32 24.45 15.35
N ILE A 105 6.77 24.31 14.10
CA ILE A 105 8.17 24.14 13.74
C ILE A 105 8.70 25.48 13.22
N PRO A 106 9.87 25.96 13.65
CA PRO A 106 10.45 27.21 13.14
C PRO A 106 10.69 27.14 11.62
N MET A 107 10.55 28.28 10.93
CA MET A 107 10.69 28.36 9.47
C MET A 107 12.06 27.92 8.96
N GLU A 108 13.10 28.05 9.79
CA GLU A 108 14.48 27.64 9.46
C GLU A 108 14.68 26.12 9.44
N SER A 109 13.68 25.34 9.89
CA SER A 109 13.73 23.89 9.85
C SER A 109 13.25 23.36 8.51
N ASN A 110 13.99 22.40 7.96
CA ASN A 110 13.60 21.62 6.78
C ASN A 110 12.30 20.80 6.95
N LYS A 111 11.77 20.72 8.18
CA LYS A 111 10.50 20.05 8.49
C LYS A 111 9.31 21.00 8.57
N HIS A 112 9.50 22.31 8.41
CA HIS A 112 8.43 23.29 8.52
C HIS A 112 7.34 23.10 7.46
N GLN A 113 7.71 22.64 6.26
CA GLN A 113 6.79 22.43 5.16
C GLN A 113 7.12 21.15 4.39
N ASP A 114 6.10 20.54 3.82
CA ASP A 114 6.23 19.39 2.92
C ASP A 114 5.09 19.36 1.92
N ILE A 115 5.32 18.67 0.81
CA ILE A 115 4.27 18.29 -0.13
C ILE A 115 4.06 16.79 0.04
N THR A 116 2.85 16.41 0.47
CA THR A 116 2.46 15.01 0.61
C THR A 116 1.48 14.64 -0.49
N PHE A 117 1.81 13.62 -1.25
CA PHE A 117 0.91 12.95 -2.18
C PHE A 117 0.33 11.71 -1.52
N TYR A 118 -0.98 11.56 -1.57
CA TYR A 118 -1.68 10.39 -1.08
C TYR A 118 -2.08 9.53 -2.27
N LEU A 119 -1.86 8.23 -2.15
CA LEU A 119 -2.26 7.25 -3.12
C LEU A 119 -3.15 6.23 -2.41
N VAL A 120 -4.46 6.37 -2.61
CA VAL A 120 -5.46 5.43 -2.09
C VAL A 120 -5.69 4.38 -3.16
N ILE A 121 -5.22 3.16 -2.88
CA ILE A 121 -5.30 2.02 -3.78
C ILE A 121 -6.24 0.96 -3.22
N ARG A 122 -6.99 0.28 -4.08
CA ARG A 122 -7.86 -0.85 -3.71
C ARG A 122 -7.36 -2.12 -4.39
N ARG A 123 -7.41 -3.25 -3.67
CA ARG A 123 -7.00 -4.54 -4.23
C ARG A 123 -8.10 -5.09 -5.15
N LYS A 124 -7.72 -5.70 -6.26
CA LYS A 124 -8.59 -6.49 -7.14
C LYS A 124 -8.75 -7.90 -6.53
N PRO A 125 -9.90 -8.26 -5.91
CA PRO A 125 -10.02 -9.45 -5.07
C PRO A 125 -10.24 -10.75 -5.86
N LEU A 126 -10.46 -10.66 -7.18
CA LEU A 126 -10.95 -11.76 -8.02
C LEU A 126 -10.11 -13.03 -7.88
N PHE A 127 -8.79 -12.90 -7.91
CA PHE A 127 -7.87 -14.04 -7.75
C PHE A 127 -8.05 -14.76 -6.41
N TYR A 128 -8.19 -14.01 -5.31
CA TYR A 128 -8.37 -14.55 -3.96
C TYR A 128 -9.77 -15.18 -3.79
N VAL A 129 -10.80 -14.57 -4.40
CA VAL A 129 -12.16 -15.12 -4.35
C VAL A 129 -12.22 -16.48 -5.04
N VAL A 130 -11.70 -16.57 -6.27
CA VAL A 130 -11.79 -17.81 -7.08
C VAL A 130 -10.91 -18.93 -6.50
N ASN A 131 -9.70 -18.62 -6.05
CA ASN A 131 -8.74 -19.66 -5.66
C ASN A 131 -8.74 -19.98 -4.16
N ILE A 132 -9.31 -19.13 -3.30
CA ILE A 132 -9.31 -19.35 -1.84
C ILE A 132 -10.74 -19.41 -1.28
N ILE A 133 -11.57 -18.40 -1.55
CA ILE A 133 -12.90 -18.31 -0.92
C ILE A 133 -13.86 -19.38 -1.48
N ILE A 134 -13.96 -19.50 -2.80
CA ILE A 134 -14.89 -20.46 -3.44
C ILE A 134 -14.60 -21.91 -3.03
N PRO A 135 -13.35 -22.44 -3.11
CA PRO A 135 -13.07 -23.81 -2.71
C PRO A 135 -13.36 -24.06 -1.22
N CYS A 136 -13.11 -23.07 -0.35
CA CYS A 136 -13.39 -23.17 1.08
C CYS A 136 -14.89 -23.33 1.35
N VAL A 137 -15.73 -22.48 0.73
CA VAL A 137 -17.19 -22.55 0.88
C VAL A 137 -17.75 -23.87 0.33
N LEU A 138 -17.27 -24.33 -0.84
CA LEU A 138 -17.71 -25.59 -1.44
C LEU A 138 -17.37 -26.79 -0.56
N ILE A 139 -16.17 -26.85 0.00
CA ILE A 139 -15.75 -27.96 0.88
C ILE A 139 -16.52 -27.94 2.20
N SER A 140 -16.77 -26.75 2.78
CA SER A 140 -17.62 -26.62 3.97
C SER A 140 -19.05 -27.10 3.70
N PHE A 141 -19.61 -26.78 2.53
CA PHE A 141 -20.94 -27.25 2.14
C PHE A 141 -20.99 -28.78 1.94
N LEU A 142 -19.99 -29.35 1.27
CA LEU A 142 -19.87 -30.81 1.11
C LEU A 142 -19.79 -31.53 2.45
N ALA A 143 -19.10 -30.95 3.45
CA ALA A 143 -19.05 -31.51 4.80
C ALA A 143 -20.41 -31.52 5.51
N SER A 144 -21.22 -30.48 5.32
CA SER A 144 -22.60 -30.48 5.83
C SER A 144 -23.48 -31.53 5.13
N LEU A 145 -23.31 -31.75 3.81
CA LEU A 145 -24.08 -32.74 3.05
C LEU A 145 -23.82 -34.18 3.48
N VAL A 146 -22.62 -34.52 3.95
CA VAL A 146 -22.29 -35.87 4.44
C VAL A 146 -23.19 -36.31 5.61
N TYR A 147 -23.66 -35.36 6.44
CA TYR A 147 -24.58 -35.68 7.54
C TYR A 147 -25.97 -36.12 7.05
N TYR A 148 -26.40 -35.66 5.88
CA TYR A 148 -27.70 -36.00 5.30
C TYR A 148 -27.71 -37.35 4.56
N LEU A 149 -26.54 -37.96 4.30
CA LEU A 149 -26.47 -39.25 3.61
C LEU A 149 -26.85 -40.41 4.56
N PRO A 150 -27.82 -41.27 4.20
CA PRO A 150 -28.22 -42.41 5.03
C PRO A 150 -27.07 -43.41 5.18
N ALA A 151 -26.93 -43.96 6.39
CA ALA A 151 -25.79 -44.79 6.79
C ALA A 151 -25.82 -46.23 6.23
N ASP A 152 -26.91 -46.65 5.60
CA ASP A 152 -27.02 -47.97 4.94
C ASP A 152 -26.16 -48.08 3.68
N SER A 153 -25.70 -46.95 3.14
CA SER A 153 -24.70 -46.91 2.07
C SER A 153 -23.31 -46.97 2.72
N GLY A 154 -22.63 -48.12 2.64
CA GLY A 154 -21.28 -48.33 3.20
C GLY A 154 -20.22 -47.29 2.78
N GLU A 155 -20.52 -46.50 1.75
CA GLU A 155 -19.74 -45.35 1.26
C GLU A 155 -19.71 -44.15 2.22
N LYS A 156 -20.58 -44.09 3.23
CA LYS A 156 -20.64 -42.97 4.18
C LYS A 156 -19.32 -42.76 4.93
N MET A 157 -18.64 -43.84 5.33
CA MET A 157 -17.36 -43.74 6.04
C MET A 157 -16.24 -43.21 5.13
N THR A 158 -16.16 -43.73 3.90
CA THR A 158 -15.16 -43.30 2.91
C THR A 158 -15.35 -41.82 2.55
N LEU A 159 -16.59 -41.40 2.25
CA LEU A 159 -16.91 -40.01 1.95
C LEU A 159 -16.61 -39.08 3.14
N SER A 160 -16.93 -39.50 4.37
CA SER A 160 -16.63 -38.71 5.58
C SER A 160 -15.12 -38.52 5.75
N ILE A 161 -14.32 -39.56 5.55
CA ILE A 161 -12.84 -39.49 5.66
C ILE A 161 -12.27 -38.60 4.55
N SER A 162 -12.73 -38.74 3.31
CA SER A 162 -12.27 -37.91 2.19
C SER A 162 -12.58 -36.43 2.40
N VAL A 163 -13.76 -36.11 2.95
CA VAL A 163 -14.13 -34.72 3.26
C VAL A 163 -13.35 -34.16 4.45
N LEU A 164 -13.14 -34.95 5.51
CA LEU A 164 -12.27 -34.56 6.62
C LEU A 164 -10.84 -34.29 6.15
N LEU A 165 -10.31 -35.12 5.25
CA LEU A 165 -8.99 -34.92 4.66
C LEU A 165 -8.95 -33.65 3.80
N ALA A 166 -9.97 -33.40 2.98
CA ALA A 166 -10.07 -32.18 2.18
C ALA A 166 -10.17 -30.92 3.07
N GLN A 167 -10.94 -30.96 4.16
CA GLN A 167 -11.00 -29.89 5.15
C GLN A 167 -9.65 -29.65 5.83
N TYR A 168 -8.94 -30.72 6.22
CA TYR A 168 -7.61 -30.62 6.80
C TYR A 168 -6.61 -29.98 5.82
N LEU A 169 -6.61 -30.40 4.56
CA LEU A 169 -5.72 -29.84 3.54
C LEU A 169 -6.04 -28.35 3.27
N MET A 170 -7.33 -27.98 3.21
CA MET A 170 -7.72 -26.58 3.08
C MET A 170 -7.34 -25.75 4.30
N PHE A 171 -7.52 -26.29 5.51
CA PHE A 171 -7.10 -25.63 6.74
C PHE A 171 -5.58 -25.39 6.74
N ILE A 172 -4.80 -26.39 6.36
CA ILE A 172 -3.34 -26.25 6.22
C ILE A 172 -2.99 -25.21 5.15
N MET A 173 -3.65 -25.20 3.99
CA MET A 173 -3.43 -24.18 2.95
C MET A 173 -3.72 -22.76 3.47
N VAL A 174 -4.83 -22.57 4.20
CA VAL A 174 -5.15 -21.28 4.83
C VAL A 174 -4.11 -20.90 5.86
N VAL A 175 -3.72 -21.81 6.76
CA VAL A 175 -2.68 -21.55 7.78
C VAL A 175 -1.35 -21.18 7.11
N VAL A 176 -0.96 -21.89 6.06
CA VAL A 176 0.25 -21.58 5.29
C VAL A 176 0.14 -20.19 4.65
N THR A 177 -0.98 -19.83 4.03
CA THR A 177 -1.16 -18.48 3.48
C THR A 177 -1.10 -17.40 4.56
N VAL A 178 -1.68 -17.64 5.74
CA VAL A 178 -1.62 -16.72 6.88
C VAL A 178 -0.20 -16.59 7.41
N VAL A 179 0.55 -17.69 7.53
CA VAL A 179 1.96 -17.66 7.95
C VAL A 179 2.81 -16.90 6.94
N VAL A 180 2.62 -17.15 5.63
CA VAL A 180 3.33 -16.43 4.57
C VAL A 180 3.01 -14.93 4.60
N LEU A 181 1.73 -14.56 4.76
CA LEU A 181 1.32 -13.15 4.90
C LEU A 181 1.95 -12.51 6.14
N ASN A 182 1.96 -13.21 7.28
CA ASN A 182 2.63 -12.73 8.50
C ASN A 182 4.13 -12.56 8.28
N CYS A 183 4.81 -13.51 7.61
CA CYS A 183 6.22 -13.38 7.26
C CYS A 183 6.47 -12.18 6.35
N VAL A 184 5.62 -11.92 5.36
CA VAL A 184 5.71 -10.73 4.51
C VAL A 184 5.53 -9.46 5.32
N VAL A 185 4.58 -9.43 6.27
CA VAL A 185 4.37 -8.29 7.18
C VAL A 185 5.58 -8.09 8.10
N VAL A 186 6.12 -9.16 8.68
CA VAL A 186 7.31 -9.12 9.55
C VAL A 186 8.53 -8.66 8.76
N LEU A 187 8.73 -9.15 7.54
CA LEU A 187 9.79 -8.69 6.65
C LEU A 187 9.58 -7.20 6.29
N ASN A 188 8.36 -6.79 5.98
CA ASN A 188 8.03 -5.39 5.72
C ASN A 188 8.33 -4.49 6.94
N LEU A 189 8.02 -4.96 8.15
CA LEU A 189 8.34 -4.30 9.41
C LEU A 189 9.84 -4.30 9.71
N HIS A 190 10.55 -5.39 9.42
CA HIS A 190 11.99 -5.52 9.63
C HIS A 190 12.77 -4.57 8.70
N PHE A 191 12.31 -4.39 7.46
CA PHE A 191 12.88 -3.41 6.53
C PHE A 191 12.37 -1.97 6.75
N ARG A 192 11.51 -1.74 7.77
CA ARG A 192 11.06 -0.41 8.18
C ARG A 192 12.23 0.33 8.85
N THR A 193 12.70 1.40 8.22
CA THR A 193 13.84 2.19 8.69
C THR A 193 13.39 3.35 9.62
N PRO A 194 14.21 3.74 10.62
CA PRO A 194 13.86 4.75 11.63
C PRO A 194 13.76 6.19 11.09
N SER A 195 14.08 6.43 9.82
CA SER A 195 14.04 7.74 9.18
C SER A 195 12.62 8.23 8.81
N THR A 196 11.61 7.36 8.85
CA THR A 196 10.24 7.67 8.38
C THR A 196 9.15 7.54 9.45
N HIS A 197 9.45 7.04 10.65
CA HIS A 197 8.43 6.84 11.70
C HIS A 197 8.97 7.10 13.10
N VAL A 198 8.19 7.82 13.92
CA VAL A 198 8.43 7.89 15.37
C VAL A 198 7.87 6.60 15.98
N MET A 199 8.73 5.85 16.66
CA MET A 199 8.35 4.63 17.37
C MET A 199 7.43 4.99 18.54
N SER A 200 6.30 4.27 18.69
CA SER A 200 5.37 4.52 19.79
C SER A 200 6.03 4.24 21.14
N GLU A 201 5.67 5.00 22.19
CA GLU A 201 6.25 4.84 23.53
C GLU A 201 5.98 3.44 24.12
N TRP A 202 4.85 2.82 23.78
CA TRP A 202 4.52 1.46 24.18
C TRP A 202 5.51 0.44 23.58
N THR A 203 5.87 0.60 22.30
CA THR A 203 6.88 -0.26 21.64
C THR A 203 8.27 -0.08 22.25
N LYS A 204 8.63 1.16 22.64
CA LYS A 204 9.88 1.46 23.36
C LYS A 204 9.93 0.88 24.77
N GLN A 205 8.77 0.76 25.43
CA GLN A 205 8.67 0.14 26.76
C GLN A 205 8.72 -1.38 26.67
N SER A 206 8.03 -1.98 25.70
CA SER A 206 8.02 -3.45 25.53
C SER A 206 9.40 -4.01 25.13
N GLY A 207 10.22 -3.25 24.38
CA GLY A 207 11.59 -3.65 24.06
C GLY A 207 12.61 -3.48 25.20
N ARG A 208 12.27 -2.69 26.23
CA ARG A 208 13.12 -2.47 27.41
C ARG A 208 12.90 -3.51 28.52
N GLY A 209 11.81 -4.27 28.46
CA GLY A 209 11.53 -5.39 29.37
C GLY A 209 12.03 -6.75 28.87
N ALA A 210 12.71 -6.79 27.72
CA ALA A 210 13.28 -8.00 27.11
C ALA A 210 14.82 -8.04 27.18
N ILE A 211 15.44 -7.15 27.98
CA ILE A 211 16.88 -7.13 28.29
C ILE A 211 17.03 -7.22 29.80
#